data_AF-A0A5D0MV38-F1
#
_entry.id   AF-A0A5D0MV38-F1
#
_cell.length_a   1.000
_cell.length_b   1.000
_cell.length_c   1.000
_cell.angle_alpha   90.00
_cell.angle_beta   90.00
_cell.angle_gamma   90.00
#
_symmetry.space_group_name_H-M   'P 1'
#
loop_
_entity.id
_entity.type
_entity.pdbx_description
1 polymer ?
#
loop_
_entity_poly.entity_id
_entity_poly.type
_entity_poly.pdbx_seq_one_letter_code
_entity_poly.pdbx_strand_id
1 'polypeptide(L)' 'MSHDQSDQDRIESRAHLLPEEAAVGSEDPEAQADAILSESDIREDRNVAPDTVLEHRTSEQTVTPVEPPD' A
#
# COMPACT_ATOMS: atom_id res chain seq x y z
N MET A 1 13.01 -11.10 13.52
CA MET A 1 11.59 -11.39 13.28
C MET A 1 11.53 -12.25 12.03
N SER A 2 10.89 -13.42 12.07
CA SER A 2 10.62 -14.18 10.84
C SER A 2 9.65 -13.39 9.98
N HIS A 3 9.75 -13.45 8.65
CA HIS A 3 8.79 -12.80 7.75
C HIS A 3 7.33 -13.20 8.08
N ASP A 4 7.11 -14.44 8.50
CA ASP A 4 5.79 -14.93 8.92
C ASP A 4 5.23 -14.19 10.15
N GLN A 5 6.08 -13.78 11.10
CA GLN A 5 5.61 -13.02 12.27
C GLN A 5 5.24 -11.60 11.89
N SER A 6 5.97 -10.98 10.95
CA SER A 6 5.57 -9.66 10.43
C SER A 6 4.28 -9.73 9.62
N ASP A 7 4.00 -10.85 8.94
CA ASP A 7 2.79 -11.00 8.14
C ASP A 7 1.55 -11.18 9.03
N GLN A 8 1.66 -11.96 10.10
CA GLN A 8 0.57 -12.08 11.09
C GLN A 8 0.24 -10.74 11.75
N ASP A 9 1.24 -9.96 12.15
CA ASP A 9 1.02 -8.63 12.72
C ASP A 9 0.33 -7.67 11.71
N ARG A 10 0.70 -7.76 10.42
CA ARG A 10 0.06 -6.98 9.33
C ARG A 10 -1.39 -7.40 9.13
N ILE A 11 -1.68 -8.70 9.12
CA ILE A 11 -3.02 -9.26 8.98
C ILE A 11 -3.90 -8.81 10.15
N GLU A 12 -3.45 -8.99 11.39
CA GLU A 12 -4.18 -8.56 12.60
C GLU A 12 -4.52 -7.07 12.54
N SER A 13 -3.54 -6.23 12.18
CA SER A 13 -3.77 -4.80 12.08
C SER A 13 -4.78 -4.42 10.99
N ARG A 14 -4.81 -5.13 9.85
CA ARG A 14 -5.73 -4.83 8.74
C ARG A 14 -7.13 -5.42 8.95
N ALA A 15 -7.23 -6.55 9.63
CA ALA A 15 -8.48 -7.22 9.97
C ALA A 15 -9.36 -6.37 10.90
N HIS A 16 -8.78 -5.36 11.56
CA HIS A 16 -9.53 -4.36 12.32
C HIS A 16 -10.38 -3.48 11.39
N LEU A 17 -11.64 -3.87 11.22
CA LEU A 17 -12.60 -3.19 10.33
C LEU A 17 -12.87 -1.75 10.75
N LEU A 18 -12.93 -0.86 9.76
CA LEU A 18 -13.46 0.49 9.95
C LEU A 18 -14.98 0.45 10.21
N PRO A 19 -15.58 1.50 10.81
CA PRO A 19 -17.02 1.52 11.08
C PRO A 19 -17.89 1.24 9.85
N GLU A 20 -17.49 1.76 8.69
CA GLU A 20 -18.18 1.55 7.42
C GLU A 20 -18.07 0.09 6.94
N GLU A 21 -16.89 -0.52 7.09
CA GLU A 21 -16.66 -1.93 6.75
C GLU A 21 -17.42 -2.86 7.69
N ALA A 22 -17.46 -2.54 8.99
CA ALA A 22 -18.23 -3.28 9.99
C ALA A 22 -19.75 -3.19 9.74
N ALA A 23 -20.23 -2.05 9.24
CA ALA A 23 -21.64 -1.88 8.88
C ALA A 23 -22.08 -2.74 7.69
N VAL A 24 -21.18 -2.98 6.72
CA VAL A 24 -21.40 -3.93 5.62
C VAL A 24 -21.19 -5.38 6.09
N GLY A 25 -20.24 -5.59 7.00
CA GLY A 25 -19.87 -6.88 7.55
C GLY A 25 -18.86 -7.64 6.69
N SER A 26 -18.07 -8.49 7.34
CA SER A 26 -17.22 -9.49 6.70
C SER A 26 -17.37 -10.81 7.44
N GLU A 27 -17.47 -11.91 6.70
CA GLU A 27 -17.60 -13.26 7.28
C GLU A 27 -16.30 -13.70 7.98
N ASP A 28 -15.15 -13.29 7.43
CA ASP A 28 -13.82 -13.54 7.97
C ASP A 28 -12.87 -12.36 7.64
N PRO A 29 -12.78 -11.38 8.56
CA PRO A 29 -11.90 -10.22 8.38
C PRO A 29 -10.41 -10.58 8.27
N GLU A 30 -9.95 -11.66 8.92
CA GLU A 30 -8.56 -12.10 8.89
C GLU A 30 -8.22 -12.69 7.52
N ALA A 31 -9.06 -13.60 7.00
CA ALA A 31 -8.88 -14.15 5.66
C ALA A 31 -8.98 -13.08 4.56
N GLN A 32 -9.88 -12.10 4.73
CA GLN A 32 -9.97 -10.97 3.81
C GLN A 32 -8.70 -10.11 3.85
N ALA A 33 -8.16 -9.83 5.05
CA ALA A 33 -6.93 -9.06 5.20
C ALA A 33 -5.72 -9.77 4.55
N ASP A 34 -5.58 -11.07 4.76
CA ASP A 34 -4.52 -11.89 4.15
C ASP A 34 -4.56 -11.82 2.61
N ALA A 35 -5.75 -12.00 2.01
CA ALA A 35 -5.92 -11.92 0.56
C ALA A 35 -5.55 -10.54 0.00
N ILE A 36 -5.97 -9.47 0.66
CA ILE A 36 -5.68 -8.09 0.23
C ILE A 36 -4.18 -7.79 0.32
N LEU A 37 -3.52 -8.21 1.41
CA LEU A 37 -2.10 -7.98 1.61
C LEU A 37 -1.27 -8.78 0.61
N SER A 38 -1.59 -10.06 0.43
CA SER A 38 -0.96 -10.91 -0.59
C SER A 38 -1.08 -10.33 -2.01
N GLU A 39 -2.26 -9.85 -2.40
CA GLU A 39 -2.45 -9.21 -3.70
C GLU A 39 -1.71 -7.86 -3.80
N SER A 40 -1.58 -7.13 -2.70
CA SER A 40 -0.84 -5.86 -2.67
C SER A 40 0.66 -6.07 -2.82
N ASP A 41 1.22 -7.06 -2.13
CA ASP A 41 2.64 -7.42 -2.23
C ASP A 41 2.98 -7.87 -3.68
N ILE A 42 2.11 -8.66 -4.33
CA ILE A 42 2.26 -9.03 -5.76
C ILE A 42 2.26 -7.79 -6.67
N ARG A 43 1.40 -6.81 -6.40
CA ARG A 43 1.32 -5.58 -7.22
C ARG A 43 2.51 -4.67 -7.01
N GLU A 44 3.08 -4.64 -5.80
CA GLU A 44 4.28 -3.86 -5.49
C GLU A 44 5.52 -4.48 -6.13
N ASP A 45 5.66 -5.81 -6.10
CA ASP A 45 6.74 -6.53 -6.78
C ASP A 45 6.68 -6.38 -8.31
N ARG A 46 5.47 -6.24 -8.86
CA ARG A 46 5.26 -5.93 -10.27
C ARG A 46 5.53 -4.45 -10.50
N ASN A 47 6.80 -4.12 -10.75
CA ASN A 47 7.24 -2.84 -11.31
C ASN A 47 6.44 -2.46 -12.55
N VAL A 48 5.33 -1.76 -12.35
CA VAL A 48 4.46 -1.10 -13.34
C VAL A 48 3.99 -1.98 -14.51
N ALA A 49 2.99 -1.54 -15.26
CA ALA A 49 2.67 -2.20 -16.52
C ALA A 49 3.88 -2.07 -17.49
N PRO A 50 4.07 -3.00 -18.43
CA PRO A 50 5.23 -3.00 -19.34
C PRO A 50 5.46 -1.66 -20.08
N ASP A 51 4.39 -0.90 -20.32
CA ASP A 51 4.41 0.38 -21.05
C ASP A 51 4.30 1.62 -20.14
N THR A 52 4.37 1.45 -18.82
CA THR A 52 4.27 2.55 -17.85
C THR A 52 5.59 2.77 -17.15
N VAL A 53 6.09 4.01 -17.15
CA VAL A 53 7.29 4.41 -16.40
C VAL A 53 6.84 4.98 -15.06
N LEU A 54 7.29 4.38 -13.96
CA LEU A 54 7.11 4.95 -12.62
C LEU A 54 8.21 6.01 -12.39
N GLU A 55 7.82 7.29 -12.30
CA GLU A 55 8.77 8.36 -12.00
C GLU A 55 9.01 8.46 -10.49
N HIS A 56 10.25 8.26 -10.06
CA HIS A 56 10.65 8.42 -8.65
C HIS A 56 11.03 9.88 -8.34
N ARG A 57 10.09 10.82 -8.53
CA ARG A 57 10.34 12.24 -8.21
C ARG A 57 10.38 12.46 -6.69
N THR A 58 11.40 13.17 -6.23
CA THR A 58 11.46 13.68 -4.85
C THR A 58 10.57 14.92 -4.71
N SER A 59 10.19 15.27 -3.48
CA SER A 59 9.34 16.43 -3.21
C SER A 59 9.91 17.73 -3.77
N GLU A 60 11.23 17.92 -3.72
CA GLU A 60 11.94 19.09 -4.24
C GLU A 60 11.84 19.21 -5.76
N GLN A 61 11.76 18.08 -6.47
CA GLN A 61 11.65 18.04 -7.93
C GLN A 61 10.25 18.43 -8.43
N THR A 62 9.26 18.59 -7.55
CA THR A 62 7.90 19.03 -7.91
C THR A 62 7.76 20.56 -7.86
N VAL A 63 8.69 21.26 -7.20
CA VAL A 63 8.65 22.72 -7.06
C VAL A 63 9.38 23.37 -8.24
N THR A 64 8.77 24.39 -8.84
CA THR A 64 9.42 25.21 -9.87
C THR A 64 10.62 25.94 -9.25
N PRO A 65 11.84 25.81 -9.79
CA PRO A 65 12.99 26.55 -9.27
C PRO A 65 12.71 28.07 -9.30
N VAL A 66 12.92 28.75 -8.17
CA VAL A 66 12.91 30.22 -8.13
C VAL A 66 14.15 30.70 -8.88
N GLU A 67 13.95 31.34 -10.02
CA GLU A 67 15.03 32.02 -10.75
C GLU A 67 15.44 33.28 -9.97
N PRO A 68 16.74 33.50 -9.71
CA PRO A 68 17.20 34.73 -9.07
C PRO A 68 16.99 35.94 -10.00
N PRO A 69 16.64 37.13 -9.47
CA PRO A 69 16.45 38.32 -10.29
C PRO A 69 17.78 38.84 -10.88
N ASP A 70 17.73 39.33 -12.13
CA ASP A 70 18.82 40.01 -12.86
C ASP A 70 19.37 41.25 -12.14
#